data_AF-A0A7C6YXK2-F1
#
_entry.id   AF-A0A7C6YXK2-F1
#
_cell.length_a   1.000
_cell.length_b   1.000
_cell.length_c   1.000
_cell.angle_alpha   90.00
_cell.angle_beta   90.00
_cell.angle_gamma   90.00
#
_symmetry.space_group_name_H-M   'P 1'
#
loop_
_entity.id
_entity.type
_entity.pdbx_description
1 polymer ?
#
loop_
_entity_poly.entity_id
_entity_poly.type
_entity_poly.pdbx_seq_one_letter_code
_entity_poly.pdbx_strand_id
1 'polypeptide(L)'
;MKWQDLFEELPFAVNDDSPWSILAILDEFLKAVPDNSREYKKKGFDISGTVFIGSDVVIERGVTIVGPAYIENGAILRQGAYVRGGAYIASGAIVGHATEVKHAVFLKNSHAPHFNYVGDSVLGKEVNLGAGVKLSNFKNDGTEIVIDKYNTGLRKIGAFIGDGTKIGCNAVTSPGTIIGKNCLIYPLVQVRGIVPESSIVKLRQELEIIPRNY
;
A
#
# COMPACT_ATOMS: atom_id res chain seq x y z
N MET A 1 -12.28 4.92 17.56
CA MET A 1 -12.41 4.24 16.27
C MET A 1 -11.88 2.83 16.46
N LYS A 2 -12.65 1.78 16.15
CA LYS A 2 -12.04 0.46 16.04
C LYS A 2 -11.35 0.42 14.69
N TRP A 3 -10.07 0.12 14.67
CA TRP A 3 -9.27 0.23 13.46
C TRP A 3 -9.67 -0.78 12.40
N GLN A 4 -10.32 -1.87 12.80
CA GLN A 4 -11.00 -2.83 11.94
C GLN A 4 -12.09 -2.18 11.09
N ASP A 5 -12.72 -1.10 11.55
CA ASP A 5 -13.79 -0.41 10.81
C ASP A 5 -13.26 0.32 9.55
N LEU A 6 -11.94 0.43 9.38
CA LEU A 6 -11.31 0.96 8.17
C LEU A 6 -11.55 0.08 6.95
N PHE A 7 -11.76 -1.23 7.17
CA PHE A 7 -11.85 -2.24 6.13
C PHE A 7 -13.12 -3.07 6.32
N GLU A 8 -14.02 -3.07 5.34
CA GLU A 8 -15.24 -3.90 5.35
C GLU A 8 -14.91 -5.39 5.40
N GLU A 9 -13.87 -5.81 4.68
CA GLU A 9 -13.49 -7.21 4.55
C GLU A 9 -11.97 -7.34 4.47
N LEU A 10 -11.41 -8.23 5.29
CA LEU A 10 -10.01 -8.63 5.23
C LEU A 10 -9.94 -10.11 4.82
N PRO A 11 -8.90 -10.51 4.07
CA PRO A 11 -8.75 -11.88 3.58
C PRO A 11 -8.35 -12.88 4.69
N PHE A 12 -8.15 -12.38 5.90
CA PHE A 12 -7.81 -13.16 7.08
C PHE A 12 -8.44 -12.51 8.33
N ALA A 13 -8.72 -13.33 9.35
CA ALA A 13 -9.29 -12.86 10.59
C ALA A 13 -8.27 -12.07 11.42
N VAL A 14 -8.70 -10.93 11.97
CA VAL A 14 -7.89 -10.07 12.82
C VAL A 14 -8.58 -9.95 14.17
N ASN A 15 -7.88 -10.39 15.23
CA ASN A 15 -8.42 -10.41 16.60
C ASN A 15 -7.81 -9.32 17.49
N ASP A 16 -6.81 -8.58 17.00
CA ASP A 16 -6.20 -7.45 17.69
C ASP A 16 -6.86 -6.16 17.19
N ASP A 17 -7.07 -5.22 18.10
CA ASP A 17 -7.56 -3.90 17.77
C ASP A 17 -6.50 -3.07 17.04
N SER A 18 -5.20 -3.37 17.15
CA SER A 18 -4.17 -2.58 16.48
C SER A 18 -4.18 -2.74 14.94
N PRO A 19 -4.18 -1.65 14.14
CA PRO A 19 -4.23 -1.76 12.68
C PRO A 19 -2.99 -2.42 12.08
N TRP A 20 -1.83 -2.24 12.71
CA TRP A 20 -0.57 -2.86 12.25
C TRP A 20 -0.50 -4.36 12.51
N SER A 21 -1.38 -4.94 13.33
CA SER A 21 -1.48 -6.40 13.48
C SER A 21 -1.86 -7.10 12.16
N ILE A 22 -2.55 -6.41 11.24
CA ILE A 22 -2.89 -6.90 9.90
C ILE A 22 -1.62 -7.37 9.17
N LEU A 23 -0.51 -6.64 9.33
CA LEU A 23 0.75 -6.96 8.68
C LEU A 23 1.42 -8.21 9.28
N ALA A 24 1.35 -8.39 10.60
CA ALA A 24 1.83 -9.61 11.24
C ALA A 24 0.99 -10.84 10.83
N ILE A 25 -0.32 -10.67 10.68
CA ILE A 25 -1.20 -11.75 10.22
C ILE A 25 -0.97 -12.06 8.74
N LEU A 26 -0.66 -11.04 7.93
CA LEU A 26 -0.22 -11.24 6.54
C LEU A 26 1.01 -12.15 6.48
N ASP A 27 2.00 -11.93 7.35
CA ASP A 27 3.19 -12.80 7.40
C ASP A 27 2.83 -14.25 7.71
N GLU A 28 1.94 -14.50 8.68
CA GLU A 28 1.47 -15.86 8.99
C GLU A 28 0.66 -16.49 7.86
N PHE A 29 -0.22 -15.71 7.24
CA PHE A 29 -0.99 -16.14 6.06
C PHE A 29 -0.04 -16.58 4.93
N LEU A 30 0.96 -15.76 4.62
CA LEU A 30 1.91 -16.01 3.54
C LEU A 30 2.83 -17.22 3.77
N LYS A 31 3.06 -17.65 5.02
CA LYS A 31 3.78 -18.90 5.32
C LYS A 31 3.00 -20.14 4.89
N ALA A 32 1.67 -20.08 4.91
CA ALA A 32 0.79 -21.19 4.56
C ALA A 32 0.42 -21.22 3.07
N VAL A 33 0.80 -20.20 2.30
CA VAL A 33 0.45 -20.08 0.88
C VAL A 33 1.21 -21.11 0.03
N PRO A 34 0.52 -21.85 -0.86
CA PRO A 34 1.18 -22.74 -1.80
C PRO A 34 1.91 -21.97 -2.91
N ASP A 35 2.99 -22.56 -3.46
CA ASP A 35 3.71 -22.01 -4.61
C ASP A 35 3.22 -22.63 -5.93
N ASN A 36 2.74 -21.81 -6.86
CA ASN A 36 2.45 -22.21 -8.24
C ASN A 36 3.24 -21.38 -9.27
N SER A 37 4.13 -20.51 -8.82
CA SER A 37 4.86 -19.56 -9.69
C SER A 37 5.77 -20.21 -10.72
N ARG A 38 6.16 -21.48 -10.50
CA ARG A 38 6.98 -22.26 -11.44
C ARG A 38 6.33 -22.42 -12.81
N GLU A 39 5.00 -22.40 -12.87
CA GLU A 39 4.21 -22.48 -14.10
C GLU A 39 4.29 -21.18 -14.92
N TYR A 40 4.64 -20.07 -14.26
CA TYR A 40 4.70 -18.74 -14.85
C TYR A 40 6.09 -18.36 -15.34
N LYS A 41 7.06 -19.30 -15.36
CA LYS A 41 8.41 -19.06 -15.91
C LYS A 41 8.36 -18.79 -17.41
N LYS A 42 8.11 -17.54 -17.79
CA LYS A 42 8.09 -17.05 -19.18
C LYS A 42 9.13 -15.94 -19.36
N LYS A 43 9.61 -15.79 -20.60
CA LYS A 43 10.46 -14.64 -20.97
C LYS A 43 9.64 -13.36 -20.82
N GLY A 44 10.08 -12.46 -19.95
CA GLY A 44 9.53 -11.10 -19.88
C GLY A 44 9.25 -10.58 -18.50
N PHE A 45 9.20 -11.40 -17.45
CA PHE A 45 9.06 -10.96 -16.06
C PHE A 45 9.83 -11.93 -15.15
N ASP A 46 10.26 -11.46 -14.00
CA ASP A 46 11.12 -12.21 -13.08
C ASP A 46 10.35 -12.57 -11.81
N ILE A 47 10.27 -13.86 -11.48
CA ILE A 47 9.61 -14.35 -10.26
C ILE A 47 10.57 -15.22 -9.48
N SER A 48 10.68 -14.96 -8.17
CA SER A 48 11.53 -15.69 -7.24
C SER A 48 10.85 -15.86 -5.88
N GLY A 49 11.18 -16.91 -5.14
CA GLY A 49 10.53 -17.22 -3.85
C GLY A 49 9.12 -17.82 -4.02
N THR A 50 8.44 -18.03 -2.88
CA THR A 50 7.07 -18.59 -2.84
C THR A 50 6.08 -17.57 -3.36
N VAL A 51 5.44 -17.83 -4.49
CA VAL A 51 4.39 -16.93 -5.01
C VAL A 51 3.20 -17.75 -5.47
N PHE A 52 2.02 -17.36 -5.00
CA PHE A 52 0.75 -17.84 -5.54
C PHE A 52 0.18 -16.83 -6.51
N ILE A 53 -0.25 -17.33 -7.68
CA ILE A 53 -0.84 -16.55 -8.75
C ILE A 53 -2.18 -17.20 -9.14
N GLY A 54 -3.26 -16.46 -8.91
CA GLY A 54 -4.62 -16.84 -9.28
C GLY A 54 -4.87 -16.86 -10.79
N SER A 55 -6.11 -17.18 -11.18
CA SER A 55 -6.52 -17.17 -12.59
C SER A 55 -6.63 -15.74 -13.13
N ASP A 56 -6.46 -15.56 -14.44
CA ASP A 56 -6.71 -14.28 -15.12
C ASP A 56 -5.87 -13.09 -14.61
N VAL A 57 -4.78 -13.36 -13.87
CA VAL A 57 -3.82 -12.32 -13.46
C VAL A 57 -3.08 -11.81 -14.69
N VAL A 58 -3.05 -10.49 -14.85
CA VAL A 58 -2.30 -9.82 -15.90
C VAL A 58 -0.92 -9.45 -15.35
N ILE A 59 0.14 -10.02 -15.90
CA ILE A 59 1.52 -9.67 -15.59
C ILE A 59 2.19 -9.15 -16.86
N GLU A 60 2.42 -7.85 -16.91
CA GLU A 60 3.09 -7.20 -18.04
C GLU A 60 4.60 -7.48 -18.02
N ARG A 61 5.26 -7.20 -19.16
CA ARG A 61 6.71 -7.36 -19.29
C ARG A 61 7.45 -6.38 -18.38
N GLY A 62 8.56 -6.81 -17.78
CA GLY A 62 9.42 -6.04 -16.89
C GLY A 62 8.96 -6.02 -15.44
N VAL A 63 7.92 -6.78 -15.08
CA VAL A 63 7.52 -6.97 -13.68
C VAL A 63 8.54 -7.86 -12.96
N THR A 64 8.87 -7.49 -11.72
CA THR A 64 9.67 -8.34 -10.83
C THR A 64 8.87 -8.65 -9.57
N ILE A 65 8.76 -9.94 -9.23
CA ILE A 65 8.06 -10.45 -8.07
C ILE A 65 9.02 -11.29 -7.24
N VAL A 66 9.32 -10.81 -6.04
CA VAL A 66 10.05 -11.56 -5.01
C VAL A 66 9.04 -11.97 -3.95
N GLY A 67 8.94 -13.27 -3.69
CA GLY A 67 8.07 -13.83 -2.67
C GLY A 67 8.58 -13.59 -1.24
N PRO A 68 7.75 -13.85 -0.21
CA PRO A 68 6.42 -14.45 -0.34
C PRO A 68 5.37 -13.47 -0.88
N ALA A 69 4.50 -13.91 -1.78
CA ALA A 69 3.40 -13.09 -2.30
C ALA A 69 2.18 -13.93 -2.68
N TYR A 70 0.99 -13.36 -2.49
CA TYR A 70 -0.28 -13.94 -2.90
C TYR A 70 -1.00 -12.96 -3.83
N ILE A 71 -1.24 -13.38 -5.07
CA ILE A 71 -1.86 -12.57 -6.11
C ILE A 71 -3.16 -13.25 -6.52
N GLU A 72 -4.28 -12.61 -6.19
CA GLU A 72 -5.61 -13.15 -6.46
C GLU A 72 -6.02 -13.06 -7.93
N ASN A 73 -7.10 -13.78 -8.24
CA ASN A 73 -7.68 -13.82 -9.57
C ASN A 73 -7.97 -12.42 -10.12
N GLY A 74 -7.54 -12.15 -11.35
CA GLY A 74 -7.81 -10.88 -12.03
C GLY A 74 -7.04 -9.67 -11.49
N ALA A 75 -6.04 -9.84 -10.62
CA ALA A 75 -5.11 -8.77 -10.27
C ALA A 75 -4.25 -8.34 -11.48
N ILE A 76 -3.77 -7.10 -11.47
CA ILE A 76 -3.03 -6.52 -12.60
C ILE A 76 -1.70 -5.95 -12.11
N LEU A 77 -0.61 -6.49 -12.64
CA LEU A 77 0.76 -6.03 -12.43
C LEU A 77 1.28 -5.45 -13.76
N ARG A 78 1.52 -4.14 -13.78
CA ARG A 78 1.93 -3.41 -14.98
C ARG A 78 3.45 -3.29 -15.11
N GLN A 79 3.92 -2.93 -16.30
CA GLN A 79 5.32 -2.90 -16.67
C GLN A 79 6.19 -2.15 -15.65
N GLY A 80 7.24 -2.82 -15.16
CA GLY A 80 8.16 -2.25 -14.17
C GLY A 80 7.66 -2.26 -12.73
N ALA A 81 6.49 -2.83 -12.44
CA ALA A 81 6.07 -3.09 -11.07
C ALA A 81 7.10 -3.97 -10.35
N TYR A 82 7.40 -3.61 -9.10
CA TYR A 82 8.37 -4.35 -8.28
C TYR A 82 7.73 -4.76 -6.95
N VAL A 83 7.39 -6.04 -6.83
CA VAL A 83 6.88 -6.65 -5.60
C VAL A 83 8.05 -7.28 -4.85
N ARG A 84 8.31 -6.82 -3.62
CA ARG A 84 9.49 -7.14 -2.81
C ARG A 84 9.22 -8.06 -1.62
N GLY A 85 8.20 -8.90 -1.74
CA GLY A 85 7.78 -9.85 -0.72
C GLY A 85 6.84 -9.24 0.31
N GLY A 86 6.19 -10.12 1.06
CA GLY A 86 5.17 -9.77 2.05
C GLY A 86 3.92 -9.16 1.41
N ALA A 87 3.55 -9.55 0.19
CA ALA A 87 2.49 -8.87 -0.55
C ALA A 87 1.23 -9.74 -0.69
N TYR A 88 0.08 -9.16 -0.38
CA TYR A 88 -1.22 -9.71 -0.76
C TYR A 88 -1.90 -8.73 -1.72
N ILE A 89 -2.20 -9.19 -2.93
CA ILE A 89 -2.79 -8.38 -4.01
C ILE A 89 -4.14 -8.98 -4.39
N ALA A 90 -5.23 -8.36 -3.95
CA ALA A 90 -6.59 -8.85 -4.17
C ALA A 90 -7.07 -8.72 -5.62
N SER A 91 -8.21 -9.35 -5.90
CA SER A 91 -8.88 -9.26 -7.20
C SER A 91 -9.13 -7.81 -7.64
N GLY A 92 -8.81 -7.51 -8.90
CA GLY A 92 -8.98 -6.18 -9.51
C GLY A 92 -8.03 -5.10 -8.97
N ALA A 93 -7.16 -5.43 -8.01
CA ALA A 93 -6.12 -4.51 -7.56
C ALA A 93 -5.05 -4.29 -8.65
N ILE A 94 -4.47 -3.09 -8.66
CA ILE A 94 -3.48 -2.68 -9.66
C ILE A 94 -2.18 -2.30 -8.95
N VAL A 95 -1.13 -3.08 -9.21
CA VAL A 95 0.25 -2.67 -8.98
C VAL A 95 0.80 -2.16 -10.30
N GLY A 96 0.88 -0.84 -10.40
CA GLY A 96 1.06 -0.16 -11.66
C GLY A 96 2.50 0.04 -12.12
N HIS A 97 2.65 0.87 -13.16
CA HIS A 97 3.93 1.12 -13.79
C HIS A 97 4.93 1.71 -12.79
N ALA A 98 6.09 1.07 -12.66
CA ALA A 98 7.16 1.48 -11.74
C ALA A 98 6.68 1.70 -10.29
N THR A 99 5.62 1.00 -9.89
CA THR A 99 5.16 0.96 -8.51
C THR A 99 5.93 -0.11 -7.75
N GLU A 100 6.51 0.28 -6.62
CA GLU A 100 7.17 -0.65 -5.71
C GLU A 100 6.25 -0.99 -4.53
N VAL A 101 6.15 -2.28 -4.24
CA VAL A 101 5.37 -2.84 -3.13
C VAL A 101 6.27 -3.65 -2.23
N LYS A 102 6.17 -3.45 -0.92
CA LYS A 102 6.89 -4.25 0.07
C LYS A 102 6.05 -4.40 1.33
N HIS A 103 5.76 -5.63 1.74
CA HIS A 103 5.04 -5.89 2.98
C HIS A 103 3.70 -5.13 3.03
N ALA A 104 2.78 -5.44 2.12
CA ALA A 104 1.56 -4.66 1.96
C ALA A 104 0.36 -5.49 1.51
N VAL A 105 -0.83 -5.01 1.91
CA VAL A 105 -2.12 -5.57 1.52
C VAL A 105 -2.82 -4.60 0.59
N PHE A 106 -3.20 -5.08 -0.58
CA PHE A 106 -4.06 -4.38 -1.53
C PHE A 106 -5.40 -5.10 -1.52
N LEU A 107 -6.45 -4.48 -0.97
CA LEU A 107 -7.80 -5.04 -1.00
C LEU A 107 -8.45 -4.82 -2.37
N LYS A 108 -9.64 -5.40 -2.53
CA LYS A 108 -10.35 -5.49 -3.81
C LYS A 108 -10.43 -4.14 -4.53
N ASN A 109 -10.07 -4.11 -5.80
CA ASN A 109 -10.07 -2.90 -6.64
C ASN A 109 -9.22 -1.72 -6.08
N SER A 110 -8.22 -1.97 -5.24
CA SER A 110 -7.29 -0.94 -4.78
C SER A 110 -6.15 -0.71 -5.78
N HIS A 111 -5.83 0.55 -6.07
CA HIS A 111 -4.94 0.91 -7.18
C HIS A 111 -3.75 1.77 -6.72
N ALA A 112 -2.55 1.33 -7.09
CA ALA A 112 -1.31 2.10 -7.05
C ALA A 112 -0.70 2.12 -8.47
N PRO A 113 -1.30 2.88 -9.40
CA PRO A 113 -1.15 2.69 -10.83
C PRO A 113 0.14 3.27 -11.45
N HIS A 114 0.81 4.24 -10.81
CA HIS A 114 1.92 4.96 -11.43
C HIS A 114 2.92 5.48 -10.41
N PHE A 115 4.15 4.96 -10.47
CA PHE A 115 5.29 5.46 -9.68
C PHE A 115 5.00 5.53 -8.18
N ASN A 116 4.23 4.60 -7.63
CA ASN A 116 3.90 4.59 -6.21
C ASN A 116 4.96 3.84 -5.40
N TYR A 117 5.03 4.12 -4.09
CA TYR A 117 5.72 3.27 -3.13
C TYR A 117 4.74 2.91 -2.02
N VAL A 118 4.52 1.60 -1.84
CA VAL A 118 3.57 1.04 -0.87
C VAL A 118 4.33 0.05 0.01
N GLY A 119 4.86 0.56 1.13
CA GLY A 119 5.67 -0.20 2.08
C GLY A 119 4.97 -0.35 3.43
N ASP A 120 4.90 -1.55 4.02
CA ASP A 120 4.35 -1.78 5.37
C ASP A 120 2.95 -1.17 5.54
N SER A 121 2.07 -1.37 4.55
CA SER A 121 0.82 -0.61 4.38
C SER A 121 -0.38 -1.47 4.02
N VAL A 122 -1.59 -0.95 4.27
CA VAL A 122 -2.85 -1.58 3.85
C VAL A 122 -3.66 -0.57 3.05
N LEU A 123 -4.01 -0.95 1.82
CA LEU A 123 -4.94 -0.21 0.96
C LEU A 123 -6.30 -0.88 1.02
N GLY A 124 -7.28 -0.11 1.50
CA GLY A 124 -8.70 -0.45 1.55
C GLY A 124 -9.27 -0.79 0.18
N LYS A 125 -10.46 -1.41 0.18
CA LYS A 125 -11.23 -1.66 -1.03
C LYS A 125 -11.48 -0.35 -1.76
N GLU A 126 -11.33 -0.37 -3.08
CA GLU A 126 -11.54 0.80 -3.94
C GLU A 126 -10.67 2.02 -3.58
N VAL A 127 -9.56 1.84 -2.85
CA VAL A 127 -8.58 2.91 -2.66
C VAL A 127 -7.90 3.25 -3.98
N ASN A 128 -7.65 4.53 -4.26
CA ASN A 128 -6.86 4.94 -5.41
C ASN A 128 -5.74 5.88 -4.96
N LEU A 129 -4.50 5.50 -5.27
CA LEU A 129 -3.33 6.34 -5.12
C LEU A 129 -3.06 7.06 -6.44
N GLY A 130 -3.02 8.38 -6.43
CA GLY A 130 -2.57 9.18 -7.55
C GLY A 130 -1.11 8.88 -7.89
N ALA A 131 -0.70 9.29 -9.09
CA ALA A 131 0.66 9.08 -9.56
C ALA A 131 1.68 9.69 -8.57
N GLY A 132 2.73 8.95 -8.26
CA GLY A 132 3.81 9.43 -7.40
C GLY A 132 3.52 9.47 -5.90
N VAL A 133 2.34 9.03 -5.44
CA VAL A 133 2.06 8.93 -4.00
C VAL A 133 3.04 7.99 -3.32
N LYS A 134 3.64 8.43 -2.20
CA LYS A 134 4.59 7.66 -1.40
C LYS A 134 4.05 7.43 0.00
N LEU A 135 3.95 6.17 0.40
CA LEU A 135 3.65 5.79 1.77
C LEU A 135 4.96 5.58 2.51
N SER A 136 5.48 6.63 3.16
CA SER A 136 6.72 6.51 3.92
C SER A 136 6.50 5.57 5.09
N ASN A 137 7.43 4.63 5.28
CA ASN A 137 7.32 3.57 6.27
C ASN A 137 8.42 3.60 7.32
N PHE A 138 9.37 4.55 7.26
CA PHE A 138 10.51 4.61 8.16
C PHE A 138 10.78 6.06 8.57
N LYS A 139 11.10 6.28 9.85
CA LYS A 139 11.51 7.59 10.35
C LYS A 139 13.00 7.80 10.13
N ASN A 140 13.39 9.00 9.72
CA ASN A 140 14.80 9.32 9.47
C ASN A 140 15.69 9.19 10.71
N ASP A 141 15.12 9.35 11.90
CA ASP A 141 15.82 9.15 13.19
C ASP A 141 15.95 7.67 13.60
N GLY A 142 15.35 6.75 12.84
CA GLY A 142 15.39 5.30 13.08
C GLY A 142 14.62 4.82 14.32
N THR A 143 13.89 5.71 14.99
CA THR A 143 13.14 5.39 16.21
C THR A 143 11.83 4.66 15.90
N GLU A 144 11.24 4.02 16.91
CA GLU A 144 9.97 3.30 16.78
C GLU A 144 8.81 4.24 16.43
N ILE A 145 7.88 3.77 15.60
CA ILE A 145 6.74 4.53 15.14
C ILE A 145 5.70 4.59 16.26
N VAL A 146 5.18 5.78 16.49
CA VAL A 146 4.10 6.06 17.44
C VAL A 146 2.93 6.57 16.64
N ILE A 147 1.75 5.97 16.85
CA ILE A 147 0.50 6.37 16.20
C ILE A 147 -0.40 6.95 17.28
N ASP A 148 -0.69 8.24 17.18
CA ASP A 148 -1.38 8.98 18.24
C ASP A 148 -0.69 8.79 19.61
N LYS A 149 -1.35 8.13 20.57
CA LYS A 149 -0.78 7.79 21.89
C LYS A 149 -0.19 6.38 22.00
N TYR A 150 -0.25 5.58 20.93
CA TYR A 150 0.12 4.17 20.96
C TYR A 150 1.57 3.98 20.49
N ASN A 151 2.42 3.46 21.37
CA ASN A 151 3.72 2.94 20.93
C ASN A 151 3.51 1.60 20.23
N THR A 152 3.92 1.52 18.97
CA THR A 152 3.73 0.32 18.16
C THR A 152 4.81 -0.74 18.42
N GLY A 153 5.97 -0.34 18.97
CA GLY A 153 7.15 -1.21 19.07
C GLY A 153 7.79 -1.55 17.72
N LEU A 154 7.31 -0.95 16.62
CA LEU A 154 7.76 -1.24 15.26
C LEU A 154 8.57 -0.07 14.70
N ARG A 155 9.72 -0.37 14.09
CA ARG A 155 10.52 0.64 13.36
C ARG A 155 9.97 0.95 11.97
N LYS A 156 9.11 0.07 11.42
CA LYS A 156 8.54 0.23 10.08
C LYS A 156 7.04 0.01 10.06
N ILE A 157 6.32 1.02 9.61
CA ILE A 157 4.87 1.07 9.40
C ILE A 157 4.62 2.19 8.40
N GLY A 158 3.99 1.86 7.27
CA GLY A 158 3.54 2.83 6.27
C GLY A 158 2.20 3.44 6.65
N ALA A 159 1.18 3.19 5.85
CA ALA A 159 -0.16 3.75 6.07
C ALA A 159 -1.27 2.71 5.99
N PHE A 160 -2.35 2.97 6.75
CA PHE A 160 -3.59 2.21 6.71
C PHE A 160 -4.67 3.12 6.13
N ILE A 161 -5.11 2.81 4.91
CA ILE A 161 -5.99 3.68 4.12
C ILE A 161 -7.33 2.99 3.97
N GLY A 162 -8.36 3.51 4.63
CA GLY A 162 -9.69 2.92 4.64
C GLY A 162 -10.39 2.95 3.29
N ASP A 163 -11.41 2.12 3.16
CA ASP A 163 -12.14 1.86 1.92
C ASP A 163 -12.67 3.15 1.24
N GLY A 164 -12.66 3.15 -0.09
CA GLY A 164 -13.19 4.24 -0.93
C GLY A 164 -12.31 5.50 -0.98
N THR A 165 -11.24 5.58 -0.18
CA THR A 165 -10.38 6.77 -0.11
C THR A 165 -9.55 6.99 -1.37
N LYS A 166 -9.44 8.26 -1.80
CA LYS A 166 -8.64 8.68 -2.95
C LYS A 166 -7.55 9.65 -2.50
N ILE A 167 -6.31 9.39 -2.92
CA ILE A 167 -5.15 10.22 -2.59
C ILE A 167 -4.60 10.87 -3.86
N GLY A 168 -4.52 12.19 -3.89
CA GLY A 168 -4.05 12.94 -5.05
C GLY A 168 -2.56 12.75 -5.35
N CYS A 169 -2.18 13.06 -6.59
CA CYS A 169 -0.82 12.84 -7.09
C CYS A 169 0.25 13.52 -6.22
N ASN A 170 1.40 12.84 -6.09
CA ASN A 170 2.57 13.31 -5.35
C ASN A 170 2.30 13.68 -3.87
N ALA A 171 1.19 13.25 -3.29
CA ALA A 171 1.01 13.31 -1.84
C ALA A 171 1.94 12.30 -1.14
N VAL A 172 2.32 12.61 0.10
CA VAL A 172 3.20 11.75 0.91
C VAL A 172 2.56 11.52 2.26
N THR A 173 2.46 10.27 2.70
CA THR A 173 2.07 9.97 4.08
C THR A 173 3.31 9.77 4.93
N SER A 174 3.30 10.27 6.16
CA SER A 174 4.29 9.94 7.17
C SER A 174 4.11 8.50 7.68
N PRO A 175 5.16 7.88 8.24
CA PRO A 175 5.04 6.55 8.86
C PRO A 175 3.96 6.51 9.94
N GLY A 176 3.15 5.46 9.93
CA GLY A 176 2.03 5.27 10.85
C GLY A 176 0.80 6.13 10.57
N THR A 177 0.64 6.65 9.36
CA THR A 177 -0.55 7.45 8.99
C THR A 177 -1.77 6.55 8.82
N ILE A 178 -2.90 6.97 9.38
CA ILE A 178 -4.18 6.28 9.25
C ILE A 178 -5.17 7.22 8.59
N ILE A 179 -5.85 6.76 7.54
CA ILE A 179 -6.85 7.54 6.82
C ILE A 179 -8.16 6.77 6.85
N GLY A 180 -9.23 7.38 7.36
CA GLY A 180 -10.56 6.79 7.42
C GLY A 180 -11.15 6.48 6.04
N LYS A 181 -12.34 5.87 6.02
CA LYS A 181 -13.09 5.58 4.80
C LYS A 181 -13.50 6.85 4.06
N ASN A 182 -13.68 6.75 2.75
CA ASN A 182 -14.28 7.79 1.91
C ASN A 182 -13.61 9.17 2.01
N CYS A 183 -12.29 9.21 2.24
CA CYS A 183 -11.54 10.47 2.29
C CYS A 183 -11.10 10.92 0.90
N LEU A 184 -10.92 12.24 0.74
CA LEU A 184 -10.25 12.84 -0.42
C LEU A 184 -9.03 13.61 0.06
N ILE A 185 -7.83 13.13 -0.30
CA ILE A 185 -6.57 13.83 -0.02
C ILE A 185 -6.15 14.54 -1.30
N TYR A 186 -5.93 15.85 -1.24
CA TYR A 186 -5.53 16.62 -2.41
C TYR A 186 -4.08 16.31 -2.83
N PRO A 187 -3.71 16.55 -4.10
CA PRO A 187 -2.34 16.43 -4.56
C PRO A 187 -1.36 17.27 -3.73
N LEU A 188 -0.09 16.85 -3.69
CA LEU A 188 1.02 17.56 -3.04
C LEU A 188 0.89 17.75 -1.51
N VAL A 189 -0.11 17.14 -0.87
CA VAL A 189 -0.28 17.19 0.58
C VAL A 189 0.70 16.23 1.26
N GLN A 190 1.30 16.67 2.37
CA GLN A 190 1.89 15.76 3.36
C GLN A 190 0.84 15.42 4.42
N VAL A 191 0.53 14.13 4.61
CA VAL A 191 -0.44 13.66 5.61
C VAL A 191 0.29 12.95 6.75
N ARG A 192 -0.11 13.25 7.99
CA ARG A 192 0.41 12.59 9.19
C ARG A 192 -0.70 12.40 10.22
N GLY A 193 -0.62 11.30 10.97
CA GLY A 193 -1.54 11.02 12.07
C GLY A 193 -2.81 10.34 11.56
N ILE A 194 -3.95 10.66 12.18
CA ILE A 194 -5.23 10.03 11.90
C ILE A 194 -6.14 11.04 11.20
N VAL A 195 -6.61 10.70 10.00
CA VAL A 195 -7.63 11.45 9.27
C VAL A 195 -8.98 10.75 9.49
N PRO A 196 -9.99 11.44 10.04
CA PRO A 196 -11.33 10.86 10.20
C PRO A 196 -11.95 10.48 8.85
N GLU A 197 -12.89 9.54 8.87
CA GLU A 197 -13.66 9.17 7.67
C GLU A 197 -14.41 10.36 7.06
N SER A 198 -14.79 10.25 5.79
CA SER A 198 -15.56 11.26 5.04
C SER A 198 -14.93 12.66 5.05
N SER A 199 -13.60 12.74 5.17
CA SER A 199 -12.87 14.00 5.28
C SER A 199 -12.20 14.40 3.97
N ILE A 200 -12.07 15.71 3.76
CA ILE A 200 -11.25 16.29 2.69
C ILE A 200 -10.01 16.92 3.31
N VAL A 201 -8.82 16.43 2.95
CA VAL A 201 -7.54 17.01 3.38
C VAL A 201 -6.95 17.79 2.21
N LYS A 202 -6.80 19.10 2.40
CA LYS A 202 -6.23 20.02 1.41
C LYS A 202 -5.21 20.93 2.05
N LEU A 203 -4.19 21.29 1.27
CA LEU A 203 -3.15 22.23 1.68
C LEU A 203 -3.53 23.64 1.21
N ARG A 204 -3.38 24.63 2.10
CA ARG A 204 -3.47 26.05 1.75
C ARG A 204 -2.05 26.62 1.73
N GLN A 205 -1.59 27.00 0.55
CA GLN A 205 -0.28 27.61 0.34
C GLN A 205 -0.46 29.01 -0.25
N GLU A 206 0.45 29.89 0.10
CA GLU A 206 0.64 31.18 -0.54
C GLU A 206 1.99 31.14 -1.24
N LEU A 207 2.00 31.43 -2.55
CA LEU A 207 3.23 31.43 -3.34
C LEU A 207 3.90 32.80 -3.21
N GLU A 208 5.14 32.80 -2.75
CA GLU A 208 5.97 34.00 -2.73
C GLU A 208 6.83 34.05 -4.01
N ILE A 209 6.76 35.18 -4.73
CA ILE A 209 7.55 35.43 -5.94
C ILE A 209 8.52 36.56 -5.64
N ILE A 210 9.80 36.22 -5.51
CA ILE A 210 10.89 37.19 -5.30
C ILE A 210 11.79 37.30 -6.55
N PRO A 211 12.36 38.48 -6.86
CA PRO A 211 13.32 38.62 -7.95
C PRO A 211 14.56 37.73 -7.71
N ARG A 212 14.99 37.01 -8.76
CA ARG A 212 16.27 36.29 -8.77
C ARG A 212 17.35 37.20 -9.36
N ASN A 213 18.15 37.81 -8.50
CA ASN A 213 19.33 38.56 -8.92
C ASN A 213 20.45 37.56 -9.28
N TYR A 214 20.96 37.65 -10.50
CA TYR A 214 22.19 36.99 -10.93
C TYR A 214 23.36 37.97 -10.77
#